data_AF-A0A2N1MW35-F1
#
_entry.id   AF-A0A2N1MW35-F1
#
_cell.length_a   1.000
_cell.length_b   1.000
_cell.length_c   1.000
_cell.angle_alpha   90.00
_cell.angle_beta   90.00
_cell.angle_gamma   90.00
#
_symmetry.space_group_name_H-M   'P 1'
#
loop_
_entity.id
_entity.type
_entity.pdbx_description
1 polymer ?
#
loop_
_entity_poly.entity_id
_entity_poly.type
_entity_poly.pdbx_seq_one_letter_code
_entity_poly.pdbx_strand_id
1 'polypeptide(L)'
;MSFYYLVTFTKITTFPYSRDAQSLARTRNSSVQSVREAITPLPNANNQTPNNFPRNTLELLRLTVHKIDVFLTFYNLPRNGSVLVKRERLSKFLGLKL
;
A
#
# COMPACT_ATOMS: atom_id res chain seq x y z
N MET A 1 -33.78 -38.52 -23.70
CA MET A 1 -33.57 -37.36 -22.82
C MET A 1 -32.50 -37.74 -21.81
N SER A 2 -31.28 -37.25 -22.00
CA SER A 2 -30.18 -37.48 -21.04
C SER A 2 -29.64 -36.11 -20.65
N PHE A 3 -29.78 -35.77 -19.38
CA PHE A 3 -29.46 -34.46 -18.84
C PHE A 3 -27.95 -34.35 -18.64
N TYR A 4 -27.36 -33.33 -19.29
CA TYR A 4 -25.98 -32.94 -19.05
C TYR A 4 -25.84 -32.41 -17.62
N TYR A 5 -24.97 -33.03 -16.82
CA TYR A 5 -24.53 -32.43 -15.58
C TYR A 5 -23.63 -31.24 -15.92
N LEU A 6 -24.15 -30.02 -15.75
CA LEU A 6 -23.34 -28.82 -15.71
C LEU A 6 -22.56 -28.83 -14.40
N VAL A 7 -21.26 -29.10 -14.48
CA VAL A 7 -20.32 -28.78 -13.41
C VAL A 7 -20.31 -27.26 -13.30
N THR A 8 -21.11 -26.71 -12.41
CA THR A 8 -21.03 -25.30 -12.02
C THR A 8 -19.68 -25.08 -11.35
N PHE A 9 -18.73 -24.51 -12.10
CA PHE A 9 -17.55 -23.88 -11.53
C PHE A 9 -18.01 -22.64 -10.74
N THR A 10 -18.44 -22.84 -9.50
CA THR A 10 -18.47 -21.77 -8.50
C THR A 10 -17.03 -21.41 -8.19
N LYS A 11 -16.46 -20.49 -8.97
CA LYS A 11 -15.17 -19.87 -8.71
C LYS A 11 -15.30 -18.95 -7.48
N ILE A 12 -15.34 -19.54 -6.30
CA ILE A 12 -15.18 -18.80 -5.04
C ILE A 12 -13.70 -18.83 -4.71
N THR A 13 -12.93 -17.91 -5.30
CA THR A 13 -11.54 -17.68 -4.92
C THR A 13 -11.14 -16.22 -5.16
N THR A 14 -11.46 -15.37 -4.19
CA THR A 14 -10.87 -14.03 -4.07
C THR A 14 -9.39 -14.19 -3.68
N PHE A 15 -8.49 -14.33 -4.67
CA PHE A 15 -7.02 -14.34 -4.50
C PHE A 15 -6.38 -13.33 -5.48
N PRO A 16 -5.13 -12.85 -5.28
CA PRO A 16 -4.61 -11.99 -4.22
C PRO A 16 -4.07 -10.67 -4.83
N TYR A 17 -4.82 -10.05 -5.77
CA TYR A 17 -4.35 -8.90 -6.56
C TYR A 17 -3.66 -7.81 -5.72
N SER A 18 -4.13 -7.55 -4.51
CA SER A 18 -3.54 -6.55 -3.62
C SER A 18 -2.14 -6.91 -3.10
N ARG A 19 -1.81 -8.19 -2.84
CA ARG A 19 -0.47 -8.58 -2.37
C ARG A 19 0.57 -8.45 -3.47
N ASP A 20 0.25 -8.93 -4.68
CA ASP A 20 1.14 -8.83 -5.84
C ASP A 20 1.33 -7.36 -6.24
N ALA A 21 0.24 -6.58 -6.24
CA ALA A 21 0.29 -5.14 -6.48
C ALA A 21 1.10 -4.39 -5.42
N GLN A 22 0.96 -4.73 -4.13
CA GLN A 22 1.80 -4.17 -3.07
C GLN A 22 3.27 -4.54 -3.24
N SER A 23 3.56 -5.80 -3.59
CA SER A 23 4.93 -6.26 -3.82
C SER A 23 5.59 -5.48 -4.97
N LEU A 24 4.89 -5.36 -6.10
CA LEU A 24 5.35 -4.58 -7.25
C LEU A 24 5.57 -3.10 -6.90
N ALA A 25 4.63 -2.48 -6.16
CA ALA A 25 4.76 -1.10 -5.74
C ALA A 25 5.94 -0.88 -4.79
N ARG A 26 6.19 -1.82 -3.85
CA ARG A 26 7.39 -1.77 -2.98
C ARG A 26 8.67 -1.89 -3.79
N THR A 27 8.72 -2.79 -4.77
CA THR A 27 9.88 -2.92 -5.65
C THR A 27 10.18 -1.62 -6.38
N ARG A 28 9.16 -0.98 -6.97
CA ARG A 28 9.29 0.34 -7.61
C ARG A 28 9.75 1.43 -6.63
N ASN A 29 9.18 1.47 -5.43
CA ASN A 29 9.56 2.45 -4.41
C ASN A 29 11.00 2.22 -3.90
N SER A 30 11.47 0.97 -3.86
CA SER A 30 12.82 0.62 -3.40
C SER A 30 13.93 0.99 -4.38
N SER A 31 13.58 1.20 -5.65
CA SER A 31 14.48 1.70 -6.69
C SER A 31 14.56 3.23 -6.73
N VAL A 32 13.71 3.95 -5.98
CA VAL A 32 13.74 5.41 -5.91
C VAL A 32 15.08 5.87 -5.31
N GLN A 33 15.79 6.72 -6.05
CA GLN A 33 17.13 7.19 -5.67
C GLN A 33 17.12 8.66 -5.24
N SER A 34 16.12 9.43 -5.66
CA SER A 34 16.01 10.86 -5.38
C SER A 34 14.74 11.20 -4.61
N VAL A 35 14.84 12.17 -3.70
CA VAL A 35 13.68 12.60 -2.89
C VAL A 35 12.56 13.26 -3.71
N ARG A 36 12.84 13.67 -4.95
CA ARG A 36 11.87 14.29 -5.87
C ARG A 36 11.25 13.28 -6.86
N GLU A 37 11.81 12.08 -6.94
CA GLU A 37 11.32 11.03 -7.83
C GLU A 37 9.95 10.53 -7.35
N ALA A 38 9.11 10.14 -8.31
CA ALA A 38 7.75 9.72 -8.02
C ALA A 38 7.73 8.43 -7.20
N ILE A 39 6.89 8.39 -6.17
CA ILE A 39 6.62 7.18 -5.39
C ILE A 39 5.25 6.62 -5.75
N THR A 40 5.15 5.30 -5.79
CA THR A 40 3.92 4.57 -6.13
C THR A 40 3.12 4.28 -4.86
N PRO A 41 1.81 4.61 -4.82
CA PRO A 41 0.95 4.23 -3.70
C PRO A 41 0.76 2.71 -3.64
N LEU A 42 0.67 2.16 -2.43
CA LEU A 42 0.33 0.76 -2.21
C LEU A 42 -1.19 0.63 -2.02
N PRO A 43 -1.86 -0.37 -2.61
CA PRO A 43 -3.25 -0.65 -2.26
C PRO A 43 -3.34 -1.26 -0.85
N ASN A 44 -4.42 -1.01 -0.11
CA ASN A 44 -4.68 -1.67 1.17
C ASN A 44 -5.23 -3.11 0.99
N ALA A 45 -5.58 -3.79 2.08
CA ALA A 45 -6.13 -5.15 2.06
C ALA A 45 -7.44 -5.26 1.24
N ASN A 46 -8.21 -4.17 1.16
CA ASN A 46 -9.45 -4.06 0.40
C ASN A 46 -9.22 -3.60 -1.05
N ASN A 47 -7.97 -3.60 -1.52
CA ASN A 47 -7.56 -3.15 -2.85
C ASN A 47 -7.87 -1.68 -3.16
N GLN A 48 -7.98 -0.84 -2.13
CA GLN A 48 -8.17 0.60 -2.28
C GLN A 48 -6.83 1.31 -2.27
N THR A 49 -6.69 2.39 -3.03
CA THR A 49 -5.54 3.29 -2.95
C THR A 49 -5.84 4.44 -2.00
N PRO A 50 -4.82 4.97 -1.30
CA PRO A 50 -5.02 6.08 -0.38
C PRO A 50 -5.27 7.39 -1.15
N ASN A 51 -6.25 8.16 -0.69
CA ASN A 51 -6.53 9.49 -1.23
C ASN A 51 -5.41 10.47 -0.87
N ASN A 52 -5.08 11.38 -1.80
CA ASN A 52 -4.05 12.42 -1.63
C ASN A 52 -2.69 11.87 -1.17
N PHE A 53 -2.27 10.75 -1.77
CA PHE A 53 -0.96 10.15 -1.50
C PHE A 53 0.17 11.11 -1.92
N PRO A 54 1.26 11.22 -1.12
CA PRO A 54 2.42 12.03 -1.49
C PRO A 54 3.00 11.59 -2.83
N ARG A 55 3.35 12.56 -3.67
CA ARG A 55 3.88 12.29 -5.02
C ARG A 55 5.30 11.76 -4.99
N ASN A 56 6.09 12.18 -4.01
CA ASN A 56 7.49 11.84 -3.85
C ASN A 56 7.88 11.76 -2.36
N THR A 57 9.10 11.32 -2.10
CA THR A 57 9.63 11.17 -0.75
C THR A 57 9.71 12.52 -0.01
N LEU A 58 10.00 13.63 -0.69
CA LEU A 58 10.03 14.96 -0.06
C LEU A 58 8.66 15.36 0.51
N GLU A 59 7.58 15.12 -0.23
CA GLU A 59 6.21 15.35 0.26
C GLU A 59 5.88 14.43 1.42
N LEU A 60 6.30 13.17 1.38
CA LEU A 60 6.12 12.21 2.48
C LEU A 60 6.83 12.68 3.76
N LEU A 61 8.05 13.18 3.64
CA LEU A 61 8.82 13.73 4.77
C LEU A 61 8.17 14.97 5.39
N ARG A 62 7.43 15.74 4.58
CA ARG A 62 6.70 16.96 5.00
C ARG A 62 5.30 16.69 5.54
N LEU A 63 4.85 15.43 5.58
CA LEU A 63 3.53 15.10 6.14
C LEU A 63 3.45 15.52 7.61
N THR A 64 2.31 16.13 7.94
CA THR A 64 1.92 16.41 9.33
C THR A 64 1.66 15.10 10.08
N VAL A 65 1.76 15.15 11.41
CA VAL A 65 1.50 13.98 12.28
C VAL A 65 0.14 13.37 11.99
N HIS A 66 -0.89 14.21 11.85
CA HIS A 66 -2.25 13.77 11.56
C HIS A 66 -2.33 13.02 10.22
N LYS A 67 -1.67 13.50 9.17
CA LYS A 67 -1.64 12.81 7.87
C LYS A 67 -0.90 11.48 7.94
N ILE A 68 0.19 11.41 8.69
CA ILE A 68 0.89 10.14 8.93
C ILE A 68 -0.05 9.14 9.61
N ASP A 69 -0.78 9.55 10.64
CA ASP A 69 -1.74 8.69 11.34
C ASP A 69 -2.88 8.21 10.43
N VAL A 70 -3.36 9.07 9.52
CA VAL A 70 -4.34 8.67 8.50
C VAL A 70 -3.80 7.55 7.61
N PHE A 71 -2.57 7.67 7.10
CA PHE A 71 -1.97 6.61 6.28
C PHE A 71 -1.70 5.33 7.08
N LEU A 72 -1.23 5.45 8.33
CA LEU A 72 -1.03 4.30 9.20
C LEU A 72 -2.36 3.56 9.46
N THR A 73 -3.45 4.28 9.74
CA THR A 73 -4.80 3.69 9.83
C THR A 73 -5.21 3.02 8.53
N PHE A 74 -5.02 3.70 7.39
CA PHE A 74 -5.39 3.18 6.07
C PHE A 74 -4.72 1.83 5.75
N TYR A 75 -3.46 1.67 6.15
CA TYR A 75 -2.69 0.44 5.98
C TYR A 75 -2.80 -0.55 7.16
N ASN A 76 -3.66 -0.26 8.14
CA ASN A 76 -3.81 -1.04 9.36
C ASN A 76 -2.48 -1.25 10.13
N LEU A 77 -1.66 -0.19 10.19
CA LEU A 77 -0.39 -0.15 10.91
C LEU A 77 -0.54 0.50 12.29
N PRO A 78 0.28 0.12 13.28
CA PRO A 78 0.28 0.77 14.58
C PRO A 78 0.55 2.28 14.47
N ARG A 79 -0.13 3.08 15.30
CA ARG A 79 -0.03 4.55 15.37
C ARG A 79 0.64 5.06 16.64
N ASN A 80 1.20 4.17 17.43
CA ASN A 80 1.93 4.52 18.65
C ASN A 80 3.37 4.96 18.32
N GLY A 81 3.97 5.70 19.26
CA GLY A 81 5.34 6.21 19.18
C GLY A 81 5.42 7.66 18.72
N SER A 82 6.65 8.17 18.66
CA SER A 82 6.95 9.53 18.18
C SER A 82 6.65 9.69 16.69
N VAL A 83 6.56 10.94 16.23
CA VAL A 83 6.34 11.27 14.81
C VAL A 83 7.37 10.62 13.90
N LEU A 84 8.64 10.60 14.34
CA LEU A 84 9.74 9.99 13.60
C LEU A 84 9.53 8.47 13.45
N VAL A 85 9.18 7.78 14.54
CA VAL A 85 8.89 6.33 14.51
C VAL A 85 7.71 6.00 13.60
N LYS A 86 6.65 6.81 13.65
CA LYS A 86 5.48 6.66 12.77
C LYS A 86 5.86 6.83 11.29
N ARG A 87 6.69 7.84 11.00
CA ARG A 87 7.15 8.12 9.63
C ARG A 87 8.04 7.00 9.11
N GLU A 88 9.01 6.54 9.90
CA GLU A 88 9.84 5.39 9.53
C GLU A 88 9.01 4.14 9.26
N ARG A 89 8.01 3.86 10.12
CA ARG A 89 7.10 2.73 9.94
C ARG A 89 6.36 2.82 8.61
N LEU A 90 5.82 3.99 8.29
CA LEU A 90 5.14 4.25 7.02
C LEU A 90 6.10 4.03 5.84
N SER A 91 7.30 4.62 5.89
CA SER A 91 8.28 4.53 4.80
C SER A 91 8.79 3.12 4.57
N LYS A 92 9.07 2.36 5.64
CA LYS A 92 9.42 0.94 5.56
C LYS A 92 8.31 0.12 4.92
N PHE A 93 7.05 0.37 5.32
CA PHE A 93 5.92 -0.33 4.72
C PHE A 93 5.77 -0.06 3.21
N LEU A 94 6.02 1.18 2.79
CA LEU A 94 5.98 1.60 1.38
C LEU A 94 7.18 1.10 0.57
N GLY A 95 8.23 0.56 1.20
CA GLY A 95 9.44 0.09 0.53
C GLY A 95 10.44 1.19 0.20
N LEU A 96 10.38 2.34 0.87
CA LEU A 96 11.31 3.45 0.66
C LEU A 96 12.59 3.28 1.50
N LYS A 97 13.72 3.67 0.92
CA LYS A 97 14.99 3.83 1.64
C LYS A 97 15.10 5.30 2.07
N LEU A 98 14.79 5.57 3.33
CA LEU A 98 14.92 6.87 3.98
C LEU A 98 16.04 6.87 4.99
#